data_AF-S7JSJ5-F1
#
_entry.id   AF-S7JSJ5-F1
#
_cell.length_a   1.000
_cell.length_b   1.000
_cell.length_c   1.000
_cell.angle_alpha   90.00
_cell.angle_beta   90.00
_cell.angle_gamma   90.00
#
_symmetry.space_group_name_H-M   'P 1'
#
loop_
_entity.id
_entity.type
_entity.pdbx_description
1 polymer ?
#
loop_
_entity_poly.entity_id
_entity_poly.type
_entity_poly.pdbx_seq_one_letter_code
_entity_poly.pdbx_strand_id
1 'polypeptide(L)'
;MKIISFNINGLRARLHQLQAVIDKHQPDVIGLQEIKVHDEAFPLEDVEAMGYKVYFHGQKAHYGVAMLCKHEPLEVRKGFPSDNDDHQKRMIMATFLNEQGEKVTVMNGYFPQGDNVSHETKFPYKRQFYKDLMGYLNEYHSQDEQLIVMGDINISPIDLDIGIGEPNRQRWLKTGKCSFQPEEREWLKTLLDWGFEDTFRKLHPTVDDQFSWFDYRSKGFDDNRGLRIDVILATPSLAAKCVEAGIDYELRGIDKPSDHAPIWSVFSA
;
A
#
# COMPACT_ATOMS: atom_id res chain seq x y z
N MET A 1 -16.55 7.86 0.99
CA MET A 1 -15.12 7.94 1.33
C MET A 1 -14.27 7.31 0.22
N LYS A 2 -13.35 8.06 -0.40
CA LYS A 2 -12.40 7.56 -1.40
C LYS A 2 -11.00 7.53 -0.83
N ILE A 3 -10.34 6.38 -0.97
CA ILE A 3 -9.00 6.15 -0.43
C ILE A 3 -8.07 5.77 -1.57
N ILE A 4 -6.85 6.31 -1.53
CA ILE A 4 -5.78 6.00 -2.47
C ILE A 4 -4.57 5.46 -1.74
N SER A 5 -3.95 4.43 -2.30
CA SER A 5 -2.60 4.00 -1.93
C SER A 5 -1.68 4.18 -3.12
N PHE A 6 -0.50 4.76 -2.91
CA PHE A 6 0.46 4.99 -3.96
C PHE A 6 1.90 4.93 -3.45
N ASN A 7 2.64 3.91 -3.89
CA ASN A 7 4.09 3.94 -3.76
C ASN A 7 4.63 4.98 -4.75
N ILE A 8 5.04 6.12 -4.21
CA ILE A 8 5.50 7.26 -5.01
C ILE A 8 6.98 7.15 -5.36
N ASN A 9 7.72 6.20 -4.79
CA ASN A 9 9.15 5.97 -5.08
C ASN A 9 10.00 7.26 -5.02
N GLY A 10 9.78 8.08 -4.00
CA GLY A 10 10.44 9.37 -3.78
C GLY A 10 9.52 10.56 -4.08
N LEU A 11 8.95 11.12 -3.01
CA LEU A 11 7.93 12.18 -3.06
C LEU A 11 8.43 13.45 -3.76
N ARG A 12 9.60 13.96 -3.38
CA ARG A 12 10.13 15.24 -3.91
C ARG A 12 10.37 15.21 -5.42
N ALA A 13 10.64 14.04 -5.99
CA ALA A 13 10.83 13.88 -7.43
C ALA A 13 9.50 13.80 -8.21
N ARG A 14 8.37 13.63 -7.51
CA ARG A 14 7.07 13.27 -8.09
C ARG A 14 5.89 14.04 -7.47
N LEU A 15 6.14 15.25 -6.98
CA LEU A 15 5.06 16.16 -6.56
C LEU A 15 4.05 16.40 -7.69
N HIS A 16 4.49 16.40 -8.95
CA HIS A 16 3.60 16.49 -10.11
C HIS A 16 2.65 15.31 -10.24
N GLN A 17 3.11 14.08 -9.92
CA GLN A 17 2.23 12.91 -9.93
C GLN A 17 1.23 12.95 -8.78
N LEU A 18 1.68 13.36 -7.59
CA LEU A 18 0.80 13.53 -6.44
C LEU A 18 -0.31 14.55 -6.74
N GLN A 19 0.04 15.70 -7.32
CA GLN A 19 -0.93 16.69 -7.75
C GLN A 19 -1.91 16.10 -8.77
N ALA A 20 -1.44 15.36 -9.77
CA ALA A 20 -2.30 14.73 -10.77
C ALA A 20 -3.27 13.70 -10.16
N VAL A 21 -2.82 12.93 -9.15
CA VAL A 21 -3.68 12.04 -8.36
C VAL A 21 -4.79 12.83 -7.65
N ILE A 22 -4.43 13.93 -7.00
CA ILE A 22 -5.37 14.80 -6.28
C ILE A 22 -6.39 15.40 -7.27
N ASP A 23 -5.93 15.98 -8.37
CA ASP A 23 -6.77 16.64 -9.36
C ASP A 23 -7.78 15.67 -9.97
N LYS A 24 -7.35 14.44 -10.30
CA LYS A 24 -8.19 13.42 -10.92
C LYS A 24 -9.19 12.79 -9.96
N HIS A 25 -8.74 12.43 -8.75
CA HIS A 25 -9.53 11.58 -7.87
C HIS A 25 -10.18 12.29 -6.70
N GLN A 26 -9.67 13.46 -6.28
CA GLN A 26 -10.13 14.20 -5.10
C GLN A 26 -10.35 13.32 -3.85
N PRO A 27 -9.38 12.46 -3.48
CA PRO A 27 -9.58 11.45 -2.44
C PRO A 27 -9.73 12.05 -1.03
N ASP A 28 -10.37 11.34 -0.12
CA ASP A 28 -10.46 11.76 1.29
C ASP A 28 -9.16 11.45 2.04
N VAL A 29 -8.52 10.32 1.70
CA VAL A 29 -7.26 9.85 2.30
C VAL A 29 -6.32 9.33 1.22
N ILE A 30 -5.04 9.71 1.28
CA ILE A 30 -3.96 9.17 0.44
C ILE A 30 -2.86 8.61 1.33
N GLY A 31 -2.57 7.32 1.17
CA GLY A 31 -1.37 6.69 1.70
C GLY A 31 -0.25 6.72 0.67
N LEU A 32 0.87 7.33 1.03
CA LEU A 32 2.09 7.26 0.25
C LEU A 32 3.07 6.29 0.89
N GLN A 33 3.72 5.49 0.05
CA GLN A 33 4.84 4.62 0.43
C GLN A 33 6.11 5.06 -0.29
N GLU A 34 7.26 4.68 0.29
CA GLU A 34 8.59 4.95 -0.26
C GLU A 34 8.83 6.44 -0.53
N ILE A 35 8.41 7.31 0.39
CA ILE A 35 8.57 8.79 0.23
C ILE A 35 10.05 9.22 0.15
N LYS A 36 10.99 8.40 0.66
CA LYS A 36 12.46 8.59 0.63
C LYS A 36 12.93 9.96 1.10
N VAL A 37 12.23 10.54 2.07
CA VAL A 37 12.53 11.85 2.61
C VAL A 37 12.69 11.76 4.13
N HIS A 38 13.72 12.40 4.64
CA HIS A 38 13.88 12.60 6.08
C HIS A 38 12.86 13.65 6.55
N ASP A 39 12.36 13.53 7.77
CA ASP A 39 11.28 14.37 8.29
C ASP A 39 11.55 15.88 8.13
N GLU A 40 12.78 16.34 8.41
CA GLU A 40 13.18 17.75 8.25
C GLU A 40 13.19 18.26 6.80
N ALA A 41 13.25 17.36 5.82
CA ALA A 41 13.28 17.69 4.40
C ALA A 41 11.94 17.39 3.71
N PHE A 42 10.91 17.02 4.47
CA PHE A 42 9.59 16.76 3.94
C PHE A 42 9.01 18.03 3.30
N PRO A 43 8.46 17.98 2.07
CA PRO A 43 7.92 19.15 1.38
C PRO A 43 6.54 19.52 1.94
N LEU A 44 6.49 19.93 3.21
CA LEU A 44 5.25 20.16 3.95
C LEU A 44 4.41 21.26 3.29
N GLU A 45 5.00 22.42 3.01
CA GLU A 45 4.32 23.55 2.39
C GLU A 45 3.72 23.20 1.02
N ASP A 46 4.48 22.46 0.19
CA ASP A 46 4.01 22.02 -1.12
C ASP A 46 2.79 21.11 -1.00
N VAL A 47 2.80 20.16 -0.06
CA VAL A 47 1.69 19.22 0.14
C VAL A 47 0.47 19.90 0.78
N GLU A 48 0.67 20.77 1.77
CA GLU A 48 -0.41 21.54 2.37
C GLU A 48 -1.07 22.49 1.37
N ALA A 49 -0.30 23.06 0.44
CA ALA A 49 -0.82 23.87 -0.65
C ALA A 49 -1.73 23.07 -1.62
N MET A 50 -1.64 21.74 -1.65
CA MET A 50 -2.55 20.87 -2.40
C MET A 50 -3.90 20.64 -1.68
N GLY A 51 -4.08 21.20 -0.48
CA GLY A 51 -5.34 21.14 0.27
C GLY A 51 -5.48 19.94 1.22
N TYR A 52 -4.38 19.28 1.58
CA TYR A 52 -4.37 18.13 2.49
C TYR A 52 -3.55 18.43 3.75
N LYS A 53 -4.02 17.91 4.89
CA LYS A 53 -3.18 17.71 6.07
C LYS A 53 -2.29 16.50 5.83
N VAL A 54 -1.03 16.56 6.25
CA VAL A 54 -0.09 15.46 6.02
C VAL A 54 0.62 15.06 7.30
N TYR A 55 0.63 13.75 7.53
CA TYR A 55 1.37 13.11 8.60
C TYR A 55 2.35 12.13 7.98
N PHE A 56 3.59 12.11 8.42
CA PHE A 56 4.62 11.29 7.80
C PHE A 56 5.55 10.68 8.83
N HIS A 57 6.14 9.55 8.45
CA HIS A 57 7.12 8.85 9.23
C HIS A 57 8.22 8.37 8.28
N GLY A 58 9.32 9.12 8.21
CA GLY A 58 10.39 8.90 7.25
C GLY A 58 11.77 8.77 7.90
N GLN A 59 12.74 8.39 7.07
CA GLN A 59 14.16 8.49 7.37
C GLN A 59 14.92 8.83 6.09
N LYS A 60 16.19 9.23 6.22
CA LYS A 60 16.99 9.65 5.07
C LYS A 60 17.18 8.50 4.06
N ALA A 61 16.99 8.81 2.78
CA ALA A 61 17.28 7.98 1.59
C ALA A 61 16.46 6.68 1.40
N HIS A 62 15.84 6.14 2.44
CA HIS A 62 15.13 4.86 2.39
C HIS A 62 13.75 4.94 3.06
N TYR A 63 12.84 4.08 2.60
CA TYR A 63 11.53 3.83 3.20
C TYR A 63 10.65 5.09 3.26
N GLY A 64 9.91 5.20 4.37
CA GLY A 64 9.06 6.31 4.71
C GLY A 64 7.66 6.13 4.17
N VAL A 65 6.69 6.54 4.98
CA VAL A 65 5.27 6.56 4.67
C VAL A 65 4.68 7.92 5.01
N ALA A 66 3.66 8.32 4.27
CA ALA A 66 2.87 9.52 4.58
C ALA A 66 1.37 9.23 4.45
N MET A 67 0.58 9.86 5.29
CA MET A 67 -0.88 9.88 5.23
C MET A 67 -1.31 11.32 4.96
N LEU A 68 -1.93 11.56 3.80
CA LEU A 68 -2.54 12.82 3.46
C LEU A 68 -4.04 12.70 3.70
N CYS A 69 -4.60 13.64 4.44
CA CYS A 69 -5.98 13.62 4.91
C CYS A 69 -6.67 14.93 4.52
N LYS A 70 -7.82 14.83 3.83
CA LYS A 70 -8.66 15.99 3.52
C LYS A 70 -9.35 16.55 4.76
N HIS A 71 -9.64 15.67 5.72
CA HIS A 71 -10.22 15.98 7.03
C HIS A 71 -9.24 15.60 8.15
N GLU A 72 -9.27 16.34 9.25
CA GLU A 72 -8.42 16.07 10.42
C GLU A 72 -8.78 14.69 11.02
N PRO A 73 -7.82 13.77 11.20
CA PRO A 73 -8.02 12.52 11.92
C PRO A 73 -8.22 12.75 13.42
N LEU A 74 -8.93 11.83 14.08
CA LEU A 74 -9.05 11.78 15.54
C LEU A 74 -7.72 11.42 16.23
N GLU A 75 -6.97 10.52 15.60
CA GLU A 75 -5.70 10.01 16.11
C GLU A 75 -4.80 9.67 14.93
N VAL A 76 -3.50 9.91 15.09
CA VAL A 76 -2.46 9.45 14.17
C VAL A 76 -1.38 8.71 14.95
N ARG A 77 -0.99 7.52 14.48
CA ARG A 77 0.08 6.71 15.03
C ARG A 77 1.14 6.42 13.96
N LYS A 78 2.41 6.52 14.36
CA LYS A 78 3.58 6.20 13.52
C LYS A 78 4.22 4.92 14.05
N GLY A 79 4.34 3.90 13.19
CA GLY A 79 4.86 2.59 13.58
C GLY A 79 3.88 1.76 14.43
N PHE A 80 4.33 0.58 14.84
CA PHE A 80 3.66 -0.26 15.83
C PHE A 80 4.07 0.14 17.26
N PRO A 81 3.25 -0.14 18.28
CA PRO A 81 3.63 0.09 19.69
C PRO A 81 4.91 -0.65 20.11
N SER A 82 5.23 -1.75 19.44
CA SER A 82 6.46 -2.55 19.65
C SER A 82 7.70 -1.99 18.94
N ASP A 83 7.55 -0.98 18.08
CA ASP A 83 8.67 -0.42 17.32
C ASP A 83 9.63 0.35 18.24
N ASN A 84 10.91 0.26 17.91
CA ASN A 84 11.98 1.03 18.53
C ASN A 84 12.77 1.81 17.45
N ASP A 85 13.85 2.49 17.85
CA ASP A 85 14.64 3.32 16.93
C ASP A 85 15.27 2.55 15.77
N ASP A 86 15.52 1.25 15.92
CA ASP A 86 16.08 0.38 14.88
C ASP A 86 15.03 -0.07 13.86
N HIS A 87 13.73 0.08 14.15
CA HIS A 87 12.67 -0.29 13.23
C HIS A 87 12.58 0.69 12.05
N GLN A 88 12.41 0.13 10.84
CA GLN A 88 12.30 0.91 9.61
C GLN A 88 10.95 1.63 9.57
N LYS A 89 10.96 2.91 9.16
CA LYS A 89 9.76 3.77 9.18
C LYS A 89 8.80 3.37 8.04
N ARG A 90 7.91 2.42 8.32
CA ARG A 90 7.13 1.68 7.30
C ARG A 90 5.62 1.63 7.55
N MET A 91 5.13 2.13 8.67
CA MET A 91 3.69 2.10 9.00
C MET A 91 3.25 3.45 9.55
N ILE A 92 2.09 3.93 9.10
CA ILE A 92 1.38 5.06 9.67
C ILE A 92 -0.12 4.77 9.67
N MET A 93 -0.79 5.07 10.76
CA MET A 93 -2.21 4.77 10.96
C MET A 93 -2.94 6.05 11.32
N ALA A 94 -4.15 6.22 10.80
CA ALA A 94 -5.01 7.34 11.13
C ALA A 94 -6.45 6.88 11.32
N THR A 95 -7.12 7.41 12.35
CA THR A 95 -8.51 7.09 12.67
C THR A 95 -9.39 8.30 12.36
N PHE A 96 -10.49 8.08 11.65
CA PHE A 96 -11.45 9.11 11.24
C PHE A 96 -12.84 8.80 11.77
N LEU A 97 -13.73 9.80 11.72
CA LEU A 97 -15.17 9.58 11.82
C LEU A 97 -15.76 9.60 10.41
N ASN A 98 -16.58 8.60 10.07
CA ASN A 98 -17.41 8.67 8.88
C ASN A 98 -18.62 9.60 9.10
N GLU A 99 -19.45 9.77 8.07
CA GLU A 99 -20.63 10.65 8.13
C GLU A 99 -21.66 10.22 9.19
N GLN A 100 -21.65 8.95 9.59
CA GLN A 100 -22.51 8.40 10.64
C GLN A 100 -21.88 8.51 12.04
N GLY A 101 -20.68 9.08 12.17
CA GLY A 101 -19.95 9.17 13.44
C GLY A 101 -19.32 7.87 13.90
N GLU A 102 -19.16 6.89 13.01
CA GLU A 102 -18.46 5.62 13.29
C GLU A 102 -16.97 5.78 13.00
N LYS A 103 -16.13 5.08 13.77
CA LYS A 103 -14.68 5.12 13.57
C LYS A 103 -14.28 4.30 12.35
N VAL A 104 -13.42 4.86 11.50
CA VAL A 104 -12.72 4.16 10.42
C VAL A 104 -11.22 4.32 10.62
N THR A 105 -10.49 3.22 10.77
CA THR A 105 -9.03 3.24 10.93
C THR A 105 -8.36 2.84 9.62
N VAL A 106 -7.45 3.68 9.14
CA VAL A 106 -6.68 3.42 7.92
C VAL A 106 -5.21 3.22 8.28
N MET A 107 -4.68 2.04 7.95
CA MET A 107 -3.28 1.66 8.13
C MET A 107 -2.56 1.68 6.78
N ASN A 108 -1.60 2.58 6.62
CA ASN A 108 -0.76 2.72 5.43
C ASN A 108 0.62 2.09 5.67
N GLY A 109 0.90 0.99 4.97
CA GLY A 109 2.14 0.22 5.11
C GLY A 109 3.03 0.21 3.86
N TYR A 110 4.33 0.37 4.06
CA TYR A 110 5.35 -0.01 3.07
C TYR A 110 6.02 -1.31 3.53
N PHE A 111 5.49 -2.45 3.08
CA PHE A 111 5.96 -3.76 3.54
C PHE A 111 7.35 -4.06 2.97
N PRO A 112 8.23 -4.78 3.70
CA PRO A 112 9.55 -5.11 3.17
C PRO A 112 9.48 -5.97 1.91
N GLN A 113 10.28 -5.65 0.89
CA GLN A 113 10.28 -6.40 -0.37
C GLN A 113 10.84 -7.84 -0.21
N GLY A 114 11.82 -8.02 0.68
CA GLY A 114 12.38 -9.33 1.04
C GLY A 114 13.56 -9.82 0.19
N ASP A 115 13.72 -9.27 -1.03
CA ASP A 115 14.76 -9.58 -2.02
C ASP A 115 14.72 -11.03 -2.52
N ASN A 116 15.15 -11.96 -1.68
CA ASN A 116 15.17 -13.39 -1.94
C ASN A 116 14.92 -14.16 -0.64
N VAL A 117 14.27 -15.33 -0.70
CA VAL A 117 14.02 -16.19 0.47
C VAL A 117 15.29 -16.59 1.22
N SER A 118 16.44 -16.60 0.54
CA SER A 118 17.75 -16.88 1.12
C SER A 118 18.49 -15.66 1.66
N HIS A 119 17.94 -14.45 1.52
CA HIS A 119 18.61 -13.23 1.97
C HIS A 119 18.65 -13.18 3.51
N GLU A 120 19.84 -13.02 4.08
CA GLU A 120 20.12 -13.17 5.52
C GLU A 120 19.33 -12.21 6.43
N THR A 121 19.07 -10.98 5.98
CA THR A 121 18.39 -9.95 6.78
C THR A 121 17.03 -9.53 6.24
N LYS A 122 16.89 -9.29 4.93
CA LYS A 122 15.68 -8.72 4.33
C LYS A 122 14.46 -9.65 4.39
N PHE A 123 14.63 -10.94 4.11
CA PHE A 123 13.51 -11.88 4.15
C PHE A 123 13.04 -12.19 5.58
N PRO A 124 13.95 -12.40 6.57
CA PRO A 124 13.56 -12.43 7.97
C PRO A 124 12.83 -11.16 8.44
N TYR A 125 13.27 -9.98 8.00
CA TYR A 125 12.58 -8.73 8.34
C TYR A 125 11.19 -8.64 7.70
N LYS A 126 11.01 -9.11 6.45
CA LYS A 126 9.68 -9.23 5.83
C LYS A 126 8.76 -10.13 6.65
N ARG A 127 9.23 -11.31 7.04
CA ARG A 127 8.48 -12.25 7.91
C ARG A 127 8.10 -11.60 9.23
N GLN A 128 9.04 -10.90 9.87
CA GLN A 128 8.80 -10.23 11.16
C GLN A 128 7.74 -9.14 11.01
N PHE A 129 7.82 -8.32 9.96
CA PHE A 129 6.85 -7.24 9.73
C PHE A 129 5.40 -7.74 9.60
N TYR A 130 5.18 -8.87 8.90
CA TYR A 130 3.85 -9.49 8.86
C TYR A 130 3.41 -10.02 10.23
N LYS A 131 4.33 -10.58 11.04
CA LYS A 131 4.03 -11.00 12.41
C LYS A 131 3.68 -9.83 13.31
N ASP A 132 4.38 -8.70 13.18
CA ASP A 132 4.13 -7.50 13.97
C ASP A 132 2.76 -6.90 13.64
N LEU A 133 2.40 -6.85 12.34
CA LEU A 133 1.05 -6.47 11.91
C LEU A 133 -0.02 -7.39 12.51
N MET A 134 0.19 -8.72 12.45
CA MET A 134 -0.76 -9.67 13.03
C MET A 134 -0.86 -9.53 14.56
N GLY A 135 0.26 -9.33 15.26
CA GLY A 135 0.27 -9.08 16.70
C GLY A 135 -0.52 -7.83 17.05
N TYR A 136 -0.28 -6.74 16.30
CA TYR A 136 -0.99 -5.49 16.46
C TYR A 136 -2.50 -5.64 16.23
N LEU A 137 -2.92 -6.29 15.14
CA LEU A 137 -4.33 -6.53 14.85
C LEU A 137 -5.00 -7.36 15.94
N ASN A 138 -4.37 -8.44 16.40
CA ASN A 138 -4.93 -9.33 17.41
C ASN A 138 -5.02 -8.69 18.81
N GLU A 139 -4.12 -7.76 19.13
CA GLU A 139 -4.07 -7.12 20.44
C GLU A 139 -4.99 -5.90 20.54
N TYR A 140 -5.08 -5.11 19.46
CA TYR A 140 -5.71 -3.78 19.49
C TYR A 140 -6.99 -3.65 18.67
N HIS A 141 -7.36 -4.66 17.88
CA HIS A 141 -8.47 -4.58 16.94
C HIS A 141 -9.33 -5.85 16.90
N SER A 142 -10.57 -5.69 16.43
CA SER A 142 -11.48 -6.76 16.04
C SER A 142 -11.87 -6.66 14.56
N GLN A 143 -12.18 -7.80 13.92
CA GLN A 143 -12.70 -7.85 12.55
C GLN A 143 -14.07 -7.15 12.37
N ASP A 144 -14.79 -6.87 13.47
CA ASP A 144 -16.07 -6.16 13.45
C ASP A 144 -15.91 -4.64 13.30
N GLU A 145 -14.70 -4.11 13.51
CA GLU A 145 -14.38 -2.70 13.31
C GLU A 145 -14.30 -2.35 11.81
N GLN A 146 -14.36 -1.05 11.48
CA GLN A 146 -14.11 -0.57 10.12
C GLN A 146 -12.63 -0.25 9.96
N LEU A 147 -11.88 -1.21 9.42
CA LEU A 147 -10.42 -1.13 9.27
C LEU A 147 -10.03 -1.26 7.80
N ILE A 148 -8.99 -0.52 7.44
CA ILE A 148 -8.30 -0.64 6.16
C ILE A 148 -6.82 -0.90 6.40
N VAL A 149 -6.29 -1.91 5.74
CA VAL A 149 -4.85 -2.09 5.54
C VAL A 149 -4.56 -1.85 4.08
N MET A 150 -3.80 -0.81 3.78
CA MET A 150 -3.42 -0.47 2.42
C MET A 150 -1.92 -0.25 2.29
N GLY A 151 -1.43 -0.35 1.06
CA GLY A 151 -0.03 -0.08 0.76
C GLY A 151 0.58 -1.03 -0.25
N ASP A 152 1.88 -0.84 -0.46
CA ASP A 152 2.73 -1.80 -1.16
C ASP A 152 3.06 -2.96 -0.21
N ILE A 153 2.32 -4.07 -0.37
CA ILE A 153 2.49 -5.28 0.41
C ILE A 153 3.65 -6.15 -0.10
N ASN A 154 4.24 -5.83 -1.26
CA ASN A 154 5.32 -6.59 -1.88
C ASN A 154 5.03 -8.10 -2.03
N ILE A 155 3.76 -8.50 -2.09
CA ILE A 155 3.29 -9.86 -2.31
C ILE A 155 2.16 -9.82 -3.34
N SER A 156 2.24 -10.67 -4.37
CA SER A 156 1.17 -10.91 -5.34
C SER A 156 0.22 -11.97 -4.78
N PRO A 157 -1.02 -11.60 -4.37
CA PRO A 157 -1.90 -12.49 -3.62
C PRO A 157 -2.21 -13.81 -4.32
N ILE A 158 -2.60 -13.75 -5.60
CA ILE A 158 -2.97 -14.93 -6.40
C ILE A 158 -2.28 -14.91 -7.76
N ASP A 159 -2.39 -15.99 -8.53
CA ASP A 159 -1.71 -16.09 -9.84
C ASP A 159 -2.25 -15.09 -10.87
N LEU A 160 -3.51 -14.64 -10.74
CA LEU A 160 -4.08 -13.55 -11.55
C LEU A 160 -3.38 -12.20 -11.32
N ASP A 161 -2.56 -12.09 -10.27
CA ASP A 161 -1.81 -10.88 -9.94
C ASP A 161 -0.38 -10.89 -10.54
N ILE A 162 -0.06 -11.85 -11.41
CA ILE A 162 1.27 -12.07 -11.97
C ILE A 162 1.27 -11.96 -13.51
N GLY A 163 1.67 -10.79 -14.02
CA GLY A 163 1.73 -10.47 -15.45
C GLY A 163 3.11 -10.60 -16.09
N ILE A 164 4.13 -11.07 -15.36
CA ILE A 164 5.52 -11.14 -15.87
C ILE A 164 5.77 -12.30 -16.86
N GLY A 165 4.73 -13.11 -17.15
CA GLY A 165 4.78 -14.28 -18.02
C GLY A 165 5.28 -15.55 -17.33
N GLU A 166 4.76 -16.70 -17.76
CA GLU A 166 4.97 -18.00 -17.11
C GLU A 166 6.45 -18.40 -16.97
N PRO A 167 7.33 -18.22 -17.98
CA PRO A 167 8.76 -18.54 -17.82
C PRO A 167 9.44 -17.73 -16.71
N ASN A 168 9.07 -16.46 -16.55
CA ASN A 168 9.62 -15.61 -15.50
C ASN A 168 9.04 -15.99 -14.13
N ARG A 169 7.74 -16.26 -14.04
CA ARG A 169 7.10 -16.74 -12.79
C ARG A 169 7.78 -18.00 -12.27
N GLN A 170 7.95 -19.01 -13.13
CA GLN A 170 8.64 -20.26 -12.78
C GLN A 170 10.10 -20.03 -12.39
N ARG A 171 10.81 -19.13 -13.08
CA ARG A 171 12.17 -18.76 -12.71
C ARG A 171 12.23 -18.15 -11.31
N TRP A 172 11.35 -17.20 -10.99
CA TRP A 172 11.34 -16.53 -9.68
C TRP A 172 11.06 -17.51 -8.55
N LEU A 173 10.08 -18.41 -8.73
CA LEU A 173 9.83 -19.51 -7.78
C LEU A 173 11.07 -20.38 -7.59
N LYS A 174 11.66 -20.86 -8.68
CA LYS A 174 12.85 -21.73 -8.65
C LYS A 174 14.06 -21.05 -7.98
N THR A 175 14.27 -19.76 -8.20
CA THR A 175 15.42 -19.02 -7.66
C THR A 175 15.13 -18.37 -6.31
N GLY A 176 13.92 -18.53 -5.77
CA GLY A 176 13.53 -17.95 -4.48
C GLY A 176 13.38 -16.42 -4.49
N LYS A 177 13.16 -15.79 -5.65
CA LYS A 177 12.96 -14.33 -5.72
C LYS A 177 11.61 -13.95 -5.10
N CYS A 178 11.62 -13.01 -4.16
CA CYS A 178 10.44 -12.59 -3.42
C CYS A 178 9.39 -11.93 -4.32
N SER A 179 8.12 -12.21 -4.02
CA SER A 179 6.87 -11.54 -4.43
C SER A 179 5.69 -12.50 -4.36
N PHE A 180 5.90 -13.80 -4.56
CA PHE A 180 4.82 -14.81 -4.63
C PHE A 180 5.32 -16.20 -4.23
N GLN A 181 6.32 -16.25 -3.35
CA GLN A 181 6.78 -17.51 -2.78
C GLN A 181 5.69 -18.12 -1.89
N PRO A 182 5.61 -19.45 -1.75
CA PRO A 182 4.59 -20.09 -0.92
C PRO A 182 4.52 -19.52 0.50
N GLU A 183 5.67 -19.32 1.15
CA GLU A 183 5.75 -18.76 2.50
C GLU A 183 5.21 -17.31 2.57
N GLU A 184 5.47 -16.50 1.55
CA GLU A 184 4.94 -15.13 1.47
C GLU A 184 3.40 -15.15 1.39
N ARG A 185 2.85 -16.03 0.55
CA ARG A 185 1.40 -16.20 0.41
C ARG A 185 0.75 -16.75 1.67
N GLU A 186 1.44 -17.55 2.48
CA GLU A 186 0.94 -18.01 3.79
C GLU A 186 0.77 -16.85 4.78
N TRP A 187 1.72 -15.89 4.81
CA TRP A 187 1.59 -14.71 5.68
C TRP A 187 0.43 -13.83 5.24
N LEU A 188 0.30 -13.59 3.94
CA LEU A 188 -0.81 -12.81 3.41
C LEU A 188 -2.15 -13.53 3.62
N LYS A 189 -2.20 -14.86 3.45
CA LYS A 189 -3.40 -15.65 3.73
C LYS A 189 -3.81 -15.50 5.19
N THR A 190 -2.85 -15.53 6.12
CA THR A 190 -3.12 -15.32 7.55
C THR A 190 -3.76 -13.95 7.81
N LEU A 191 -3.27 -12.90 7.14
CA LEU A 191 -3.86 -11.55 7.20
C LEU A 191 -5.29 -11.52 6.62
N LEU A 192 -5.52 -12.16 5.48
CA LEU A 192 -6.86 -12.22 4.87
C LEU A 192 -7.84 -13.03 5.75
N ASP A 193 -7.41 -14.19 6.25
CA ASP A 193 -8.20 -15.06 7.13
C ASP A 193 -8.57 -14.40 8.47
N TRP A 194 -7.82 -13.39 8.91
CA TRP A 194 -8.17 -12.58 10.08
C TRP A 194 -9.49 -11.82 9.91
N GLY A 195 -9.90 -11.55 8.66
CA GLY A 195 -11.16 -10.87 8.33
C GLY A 195 -11.04 -9.83 7.21
N PHE A 196 -9.88 -9.72 6.55
CA PHE A 196 -9.68 -8.74 5.49
C PHE A 196 -10.11 -9.26 4.11
N GLU A 197 -10.83 -8.42 3.38
CA GLU A 197 -11.18 -8.63 1.97
C GLU A 197 -10.38 -7.69 1.06
N ASP A 198 -9.81 -8.22 -0.01
CA ASP A 198 -9.16 -7.43 -1.06
C ASP A 198 -10.22 -6.72 -1.91
N THR A 199 -10.32 -5.40 -1.77
CA THR A 199 -11.38 -4.61 -2.42
C THR A 199 -11.34 -4.65 -3.95
N PHE A 200 -10.14 -4.68 -4.55
CA PHE A 200 -10.00 -4.82 -6.00
C PHE A 200 -10.48 -6.20 -6.44
N ARG A 201 -10.01 -7.25 -5.77
CA ARG A 201 -10.36 -8.63 -6.15
C ARG A 201 -11.84 -8.96 -5.87
N LYS A 202 -12.45 -8.32 -4.88
CA LYS A 202 -13.90 -8.44 -4.60
C LYS A 202 -14.75 -7.94 -5.77
N LEU A 203 -14.40 -6.79 -6.34
CA LEU A 203 -15.13 -6.19 -7.45
C LEU A 203 -14.71 -6.75 -8.82
N HIS A 204 -13.46 -7.19 -8.93
CA HIS A 204 -12.84 -7.69 -10.17
C HIS A 204 -12.29 -9.12 -9.98
N PRO A 205 -13.15 -10.12 -9.69
CA PRO A 205 -12.71 -11.45 -9.25
C PRO A 205 -11.88 -12.21 -10.28
N THR A 206 -12.09 -11.95 -11.57
CA THR A 206 -11.47 -12.69 -12.68
C THR A 206 -10.46 -11.89 -13.48
N VAL A 207 -10.25 -10.60 -13.18
CA VAL A 207 -9.31 -9.73 -13.93
C VAL A 207 -7.88 -10.20 -13.71
N ASP A 208 -7.14 -10.48 -14.78
CA ASP A 208 -5.78 -11.02 -14.75
C ASP A 208 -4.78 -10.20 -15.57
N ASP A 209 -5.20 -9.01 -16.03
CA ASP A 209 -4.42 -8.06 -16.83
C ASP A 209 -4.25 -6.69 -16.15
N GLN A 210 -4.56 -6.59 -14.85
CA GLN A 210 -4.38 -5.37 -14.06
C GLN A 210 -3.38 -5.54 -12.90
N PHE A 211 -2.20 -4.97 -13.12
CA PHE A 211 -1.07 -4.90 -12.19
C PHE A 211 -0.84 -3.49 -11.65
N SER A 212 -0.17 -3.39 -10.50
CA SER A 212 0.13 -2.13 -9.83
C SER A 212 1.60 -1.74 -9.91
N TRP A 213 2.52 -2.69 -10.17
CA TRP A 213 3.95 -2.43 -10.28
C TRP A 213 4.53 -2.93 -11.61
N PHE A 214 5.41 -2.12 -12.20
CA PHE A 214 6.07 -2.40 -13.48
C PHE A 214 7.53 -1.99 -13.45
N ASP A 215 8.44 -2.97 -13.61
CA ASP A 215 9.88 -2.74 -13.62
C ASP A 215 10.32 -1.76 -14.71
N TYR A 216 11.05 -0.70 -14.31
CA TYR A 216 11.59 0.30 -15.25
C TYR A 216 12.56 -0.31 -16.26
N ARG A 217 13.45 -1.22 -15.83
CA ARG A 217 14.58 -1.69 -16.65
C ARG A 217 14.10 -2.50 -17.85
N SER A 218 13.10 -3.34 -17.64
CA SER A 218 12.47 -4.16 -18.67
C SER A 218 11.35 -3.44 -19.40
N LYS A 219 11.07 -2.16 -19.09
CA LYS A 219 9.93 -1.40 -19.62
C LYS A 219 8.61 -2.17 -19.47
N GLY A 220 8.38 -2.74 -18.28
CA GLY A 220 7.25 -3.64 -18.05
C GLY A 220 5.89 -3.03 -18.40
N PHE A 221 5.73 -1.71 -18.21
CA PHE A 221 4.47 -1.02 -18.46
C PHE A 221 4.06 -1.02 -19.95
N ASP A 222 5.02 -0.90 -20.87
CA ASP A 222 4.75 -0.85 -22.32
C ASP A 222 4.06 -2.13 -22.84
N ASP A 223 4.39 -3.27 -22.24
CA ASP A 223 3.87 -4.59 -22.60
C ASP A 223 2.82 -5.12 -21.61
N ASN A 224 2.37 -4.29 -20.66
CA ASN A 224 1.53 -4.70 -19.53
C ASN A 224 2.09 -5.91 -18.74
N ARG A 225 3.41 -5.97 -18.57
CA ARG A 225 4.13 -7.00 -17.79
C ARG A 225 4.42 -6.48 -16.38
N GLY A 226 3.49 -6.71 -15.46
CA GLY A 226 3.58 -6.23 -14.08
C GLY A 226 3.25 -7.28 -13.03
N LEU A 227 3.18 -6.81 -11.79
CA LEU A 227 2.66 -7.54 -10.63
C LEU A 227 1.64 -6.66 -9.91
N ARG A 228 0.56 -7.23 -9.37
CA ARG A 228 -0.32 -6.51 -8.43
C ARG A 228 0.16 -6.79 -7.01
N ILE A 229 0.84 -5.81 -6.43
CA ILE A 229 1.47 -5.88 -5.10
C ILE A 229 1.08 -4.70 -4.20
N ASP A 230 0.32 -3.75 -4.74
CA ASP A 230 -0.35 -2.71 -3.97
C ASP A 230 -1.79 -3.17 -3.73
N VAL A 231 -2.26 -3.08 -2.49
CA VAL A 231 -3.62 -3.50 -2.12
C VAL A 231 -4.32 -2.47 -1.23
N ILE A 232 -5.65 -2.51 -1.25
CA ILE A 232 -6.53 -1.91 -0.25
C ILE A 232 -7.39 -3.06 0.29
N LEU A 233 -7.06 -3.50 1.49
CA LEU A 233 -7.78 -4.54 2.23
C LEU A 233 -8.74 -3.87 3.21
N ALA A 234 -9.97 -4.34 3.31
CA ALA A 234 -10.96 -3.81 4.24
C ALA A 234 -11.62 -4.93 5.04
N THR A 235 -11.98 -4.67 6.29
CA THR A 235 -12.81 -5.59 7.11
C THR A 235 -14.19 -5.78 6.50
N PRO A 236 -14.96 -6.84 6.86
CA PRO A 236 -16.14 -7.24 6.10
C PRO A 236 -17.23 -6.15 6.08
N SER A 237 -17.43 -5.46 7.21
CA SER A 237 -18.40 -4.37 7.34
C SER A 237 -18.11 -3.21 6.39
N LEU A 238 -16.83 -2.86 6.22
CA LEU A 238 -16.38 -1.79 5.34
C LEU A 238 -16.26 -2.26 3.88
N ALA A 239 -15.76 -3.47 3.65
CA ALA A 239 -15.68 -4.09 2.33
C ALA A 239 -17.07 -4.26 1.70
N ALA A 240 -18.13 -4.46 2.49
CA ALA A 240 -19.51 -4.49 2.00
C ALA A 240 -19.99 -3.14 1.45
N LYS A 241 -19.38 -2.03 1.88
CA LYS A 241 -19.65 -0.67 1.39
C LYS A 241 -18.75 -0.29 0.21
N CYS A 242 -17.82 -1.13 -0.22
CA CYS A 242 -16.94 -0.85 -1.36
C CYS A 242 -17.73 -0.92 -2.67
N VAL A 243 -17.91 0.22 -3.32
CA VAL A 243 -18.72 0.34 -4.55
C VAL A 243 -17.85 0.44 -5.81
N GLU A 244 -16.61 0.89 -5.68
CA GLU A 244 -15.66 0.99 -6.79
C GLU A 244 -14.24 0.70 -6.29
N ALA A 245 -13.41 0.10 -7.16
CA ALA A 245 -11.98 -0.07 -6.94
C ALA A 245 -11.26 -0.12 -8.30
N GLY A 246 -10.03 0.37 -8.35
CA GLY A 246 -9.26 0.42 -9.60
C GLY A 246 -7.77 0.70 -9.42
N ILE A 247 -7.06 0.59 -10.54
CA ILE A 247 -5.64 0.90 -10.68
C ILE A 247 -5.48 1.95 -11.78
N ASP A 248 -4.80 3.06 -11.49
CA ASP A 248 -4.75 4.20 -12.41
C ASP A 248 -3.56 4.11 -13.39
N TYR A 249 -3.81 3.50 -14.55
CA TYR A 249 -2.81 3.31 -15.59
C TYR A 249 -2.47 4.63 -16.32
N GLU A 250 -3.43 5.55 -16.38
CA GLU A 250 -3.19 6.86 -16.98
C GLU A 250 -2.16 7.62 -16.15
N LEU A 251 -2.32 7.65 -14.82
CA LEU A 251 -1.35 8.27 -13.91
C LEU A 251 -0.04 7.49 -13.78
N ARG A 252 -0.04 6.18 -14.05
CA ARG A 252 1.20 5.42 -14.26
C ARG A 252 1.93 5.80 -15.55
N GLY A 253 1.21 6.25 -16.57
CA GLY A 253 1.71 6.57 -17.90
C GLY A 253 2.22 8.00 -18.11
N ILE A 254 2.16 8.87 -17.10
CA ILE A 254 2.66 10.25 -17.19
C ILE A 254 4.19 10.32 -17.19
N ASP A 255 4.75 11.49 -17.53
CA ASP A 255 6.20 11.68 -17.59
C ASP A 255 6.87 11.53 -16.20
N LYS A 256 8.07 10.94 -16.20
CA LYS A 256 8.88 10.58 -15.02
C LYS A 256 8.04 9.90 -13.92
N PRO A 257 7.37 8.78 -14.24
CA PRO A 257 6.44 8.19 -13.30
C PRO A 257 7.14 7.42 -12.19
N SER A 258 6.40 7.09 -11.13
CA SER A 258 6.70 5.94 -10.28
C SER A 258 6.61 4.65 -11.10
N ASP A 259 7.27 3.58 -10.64
CA ASP A 259 7.13 2.23 -11.18
C ASP A 259 5.81 1.61 -10.74
N HIS A 260 5.20 2.15 -9.69
CA HIS A 260 3.87 1.81 -9.24
C HIS A 260 2.79 2.70 -9.86
N ALA A 261 1.60 2.13 -10.03
CA ALA A 261 0.38 2.83 -10.37
C ALA A 261 -0.41 3.14 -9.09
N PRO A 262 -1.00 4.34 -8.94
CA PRO A 262 -1.93 4.61 -7.85
C PRO A 262 -3.10 3.62 -7.87
N ILE A 263 -3.42 3.03 -6.72
CA ILE A 263 -4.62 2.20 -6.55
C ILE A 263 -5.63 2.93 -5.68
N TRP A 264 -6.91 2.63 -5.86
CA TRP A 264 -7.96 3.34 -5.13
C TRP A 264 -9.20 2.48 -4.92
N SER A 265 -9.94 2.82 -3.86
CA SER A 265 -11.26 2.24 -3.55
C SER A 265 -12.22 3.33 -3.06
N VAL A 266 -13.50 3.22 -3.42
CA VAL A 266 -14.58 4.10 -2.95
C VAL A 266 -15.53 3.28 -2.08
N PHE A 267 -15.80 3.80 -0.89
CA PHE A 267 -16.73 3.26 0.07
C PHE A 267 -17.94 4.20 0.17
N SER A 268 -19.14 3.65 0.00
CA SER A 268 -20.38 4.39 0.23
C SER A 268 -20.54 4.71 1.72
N ALA A 269 -21.36 5.72 2.02
CA ALA A 269 -21.82 5.98 3.38
C ALA A 269 -22.55 4.74 3.94
#